data_AF-A0AAN7BA38-F1
#
_entry.id   AF-A0AAN7BA38-F1
#
_cell.length_a   1.000
_cell.length_b   1.000
_cell.length_c   1.000
_cell.angle_alpha   90.00
_cell.angle_beta   90.00
_cell.angle_gamma   90.00
#
_symmetry.space_group_name_H-M   'P 1'
#
loop_
_entity.id
_entity.type
_entity.pdbx_description
1 polymer ?
#
loop_
_entity_poly.entity_id
_entity_poly.type
_entity_poly.pdbx_seq_one_letter_code
_entity_poly.pdbx_strand_id
1 'polypeptide(L)'
;MQLDWASLAIREDGHAHAASFECQSQFATDYYGLGVRLGVYFAWLGSYLANTILPSEFGAAMDTSTIFLLTLLIAMTNDSRTKGLTQVDGLVLMHLCGGTVFGVLSLWGYRTRLYRIHGPKAVRMFGGFGTHIRLAVSLAVSIFGFWFWLYGVDNYLTELGGPNDDQSDPPNPPECGTLYTFFFAKIRADGPIRYYYVVVCAMCILYFGIMFLVSSLAGVVSFENVKGLVGFKRWSNTNRSKYATGFTDKELDFIYTFLRIGNLFWLLFSAVTVECTLNFNHIHGVLGGKHDGGLQLPSQLLPFLVGLFSFLRICYQIFKIKWGESPESEAAATPLTAEPPSRIGDRQTTETTRDRDASFDSLQDDDDGEVDPESSQPNGPPRSNSYNVARRSLAVRLLVSWLPWLGLVVHPTARKSRLSIMVARGTGLSGLHEASETVTLPVKREGTSD
;
A
#
# COMPACT_ATOMS: atom_id res chain seq x y z
N MET A 1 -45.15 2.55 -11.71
CA MET A 1 -44.08 1.94 -12.53
C MET A 1 -43.38 0.92 -11.65
N GLN A 2 -43.94 -0.29 -11.64
CA GLN A 2 -43.60 -1.36 -10.71
C GLN A 2 -42.74 -2.34 -11.51
N LEU A 3 -41.43 -2.31 -11.27
CA LEU A 3 -40.47 -3.19 -11.93
C LEU A 3 -40.66 -4.61 -11.39
N ASP A 4 -41.34 -5.44 -12.17
CA ASP A 4 -41.61 -6.84 -11.88
C ASP A 4 -40.38 -7.70 -12.20
N TRP A 5 -39.41 -7.69 -11.27
CA TRP A 5 -38.21 -8.52 -11.34
C TRP A 5 -38.50 -10.03 -11.21
N ALA A 6 -39.72 -10.43 -10.83
CA ALA A 6 -40.11 -11.84 -10.72
C ALA A 6 -40.50 -12.42 -12.09
N SER A 7 -40.95 -11.59 -13.03
CA SER A 7 -41.35 -12.03 -14.38
C SER A 7 -40.18 -12.37 -15.32
N LEU A 8 -38.94 -12.05 -14.94
CA LEU A 8 -37.74 -12.29 -15.76
C LEU A 8 -36.96 -13.57 -15.39
N ALA A 9 -37.43 -14.35 -14.39
CA ALA A 9 -36.69 -15.49 -13.87
C ALA A 9 -37.20 -16.87 -14.31
N ILE A 10 -38.40 -17.02 -14.87
CA ILE A 10 -38.92 -18.37 -15.18
C ILE A 10 -39.76 -18.32 -16.46
N ARG A 11 -39.08 -18.19 -17.60
CA ARG A 11 -39.58 -18.76 -18.85
C ARG A 11 -38.78 -20.04 -19.09
N GLU A 12 -39.22 -21.13 -18.46
CA GLU A 12 -38.84 -22.49 -18.81
C GLU A 12 -39.44 -22.82 -20.20
N ASP A 13 -38.94 -22.15 -21.24
CA ASP A 13 -39.11 -22.68 -22.59
C ASP A 13 -38.37 -24.02 -22.61
N GLY A 14 -39.04 -25.07 -23.10
CA GLY A 14 -38.52 -26.44 -23.26
C GLY A 14 -37.37 -26.53 -24.27
N HIS A 15 -36.33 -25.72 -24.06
CA HIS A 15 -35.03 -25.87 -24.66
C HIS A 15 -34.46 -27.18 -24.13
N ALA A 16 -34.32 -28.15 -25.04
CA ALA A 16 -33.47 -29.31 -24.88
C ALA A 16 -32.28 -28.89 -24.01
N HIS A 17 -32.07 -29.57 -22.86
CA HIS A 17 -30.98 -29.31 -21.94
C HIS A 17 -29.72 -29.04 -22.76
N ALA A 18 -29.38 -27.76 -22.93
CA ALA A 18 -28.14 -27.37 -23.56
C ALA A 18 -27.11 -28.05 -22.66
N ALA A 19 -26.45 -29.07 -23.20
CA ALA A 19 -25.53 -29.88 -22.43
C ALA A 19 -24.61 -28.92 -21.70
N SER A 20 -24.66 -28.93 -20.36
CA SER A 20 -23.86 -28.02 -19.57
C SER A 20 -22.41 -28.35 -19.86
N PHE A 21 -21.76 -27.52 -20.68
CA PHE A 21 -20.36 -27.67 -20.97
C PHE A 21 -19.55 -27.03 -19.85
N GLU A 22 -18.35 -27.56 -19.63
CA GLU A 22 -17.41 -27.06 -18.65
C GLU A 22 -16.13 -26.67 -19.38
N CYS A 23 -15.63 -25.47 -19.07
CA CYS A 23 -14.37 -24.98 -19.61
C CYS A 23 -13.28 -25.22 -18.56
N GLN A 24 -12.13 -25.75 -18.98
CA GLN A 24 -11.01 -26.08 -18.10
C GLN A 24 -9.73 -25.38 -18.56
N SER A 25 -9.02 -24.76 -17.61
CA SER A 25 -7.66 -24.26 -17.81
C SER A 25 -6.71 -25.05 -16.91
N GLN A 26 -5.58 -25.48 -17.48
CA GLN A 26 -4.63 -26.39 -16.84
C GLN A 26 -4.12 -25.90 -15.47
N PHE A 27 -3.93 -24.59 -15.33
CA PHE A 27 -3.34 -23.98 -14.13
C PHE A 27 -4.32 -23.13 -13.32
N ALA A 28 -5.61 -23.13 -13.69
CA ALA A 28 -6.64 -22.30 -13.05
C ALA A 28 -6.74 -22.56 -11.54
N THR A 29 -6.60 -23.82 -11.10
CA THR A 29 -6.63 -24.19 -9.68
C THR A 29 -5.45 -23.62 -8.89
N ASP A 30 -4.30 -23.44 -9.52
CA ASP A 30 -3.10 -22.87 -8.87
C ASP A 30 -3.16 -21.35 -8.81
N TYR A 31 -3.71 -20.70 -9.84
CA TYR A 31 -3.81 -19.25 -9.90
C TYR A 31 -4.91 -18.67 -9.02
N TYR A 32 -6.10 -19.28 -9.07
CA TYR A 32 -7.31 -18.76 -8.43
C TYR A 32 -8.25 -19.89 -7.99
N GLY A 33 -7.69 -21.04 -7.63
CA GLY A 33 -8.44 -22.08 -6.93
C GLY A 33 -9.14 -21.55 -5.68
N LEU A 34 -10.08 -22.33 -5.15
CA LEU A 34 -10.92 -21.93 -4.02
C LEU A 34 -10.07 -21.41 -2.84
N GLY A 35 -8.97 -22.08 -2.51
CA GLY A 35 -8.08 -21.67 -1.41
C GLY A 35 -7.39 -20.33 -1.66
N VAL A 36 -6.94 -20.07 -2.89
CA VAL A 36 -6.32 -18.79 -3.26
C VAL A 36 -7.33 -17.65 -3.14
N ARG A 37 -8.53 -17.82 -3.73
CA ARG A 37 -9.58 -16.79 -3.70
C ARG A 37 -10.04 -16.49 -2.28
N LEU A 38 -10.37 -17.52 -1.48
CA LEU A 38 -10.75 -17.33 -0.08
C LEU A 38 -9.64 -16.70 0.74
N GLY A 39 -8.38 -17.10 0.53
CA GLY A 39 -7.21 -16.50 1.17
C GLY A 39 -7.11 -15.00 0.89
N VAL A 40 -7.24 -14.61 -0.39
CA VAL A 40 -7.26 -13.21 -0.82
C VAL A 40 -8.45 -12.46 -0.22
N TYR A 41 -9.65 -13.04 -0.21
CA TYR A 41 -10.85 -12.40 0.37
C TYR A 41 -10.72 -12.19 1.88
N PHE A 42 -10.17 -13.15 2.63
CA PHE A 42 -9.89 -12.98 4.06
C PHE A 42 -8.81 -11.94 4.30
N ALA A 43 -7.76 -11.90 3.48
CA ALA A 43 -6.73 -10.86 3.55
C ALA A 43 -7.30 -9.45 3.29
N TRP A 44 -8.21 -9.31 2.32
CA TRP A 44 -8.93 -8.07 2.05
C TRP A 44 -9.79 -7.64 3.24
N LEU A 45 -10.60 -8.55 3.78
CA LEU A 45 -11.48 -8.25 4.90
C LEU A 45 -10.68 -7.93 6.17
N GLY A 46 -9.61 -8.68 6.44
CA GLY A 46 -8.68 -8.41 7.52
C GLY A 46 -8.06 -7.01 7.39
N SER A 47 -7.55 -6.66 6.21
CA SER A 47 -6.99 -5.33 5.94
C SER A 47 -8.02 -4.22 6.13
N TYR A 48 -9.26 -4.43 5.68
CA TYR A 48 -10.36 -3.50 5.89
C TYR A 48 -10.68 -3.30 7.39
N LEU A 49 -10.75 -4.38 8.16
CA LEU A 49 -10.99 -4.33 9.60
C LEU A 49 -9.82 -3.70 10.36
N ALA A 50 -8.57 -4.02 10.02
CA ALA A 50 -7.40 -3.38 10.62
C ALA A 50 -7.42 -1.87 10.36
N ASN A 51 -7.66 -1.45 9.11
CA ASN A 51 -7.76 -0.04 8.78
C ASN A 51 -8.90 0.68 9.52
N THR A 52 -10.03 -0.01 9.75
CA THR A 52 -11.21 0.60 10.37
C THR A 52 -11.19 0.56 11.90
N ILE A 53 -10.71 -0.53 12.50
CA ILE A 53 -10.91 -0.88 13.91
C ILE A 53 -9.60 -1.17 14.66
N LEU A 54 -8.50 -1.49 13.97
CA LEU A 54 -7.22 -1.81 14.61
C LEU A 54 -5.99 -1.29 13.86
N PRO A 55 -5.59 -0.03 14.07
CA PRO A 55 -4.57 0.62 13.24
C PRO A 55 -3.17 0.06 13.52
N SER A 56 -2.97 -0.57 14.67
CA SER A 56 -1.72 -1.23 15.05
C SER A 56 -1.40 -2.44 14.17
N GLU A 57 -2.40 -3.20 13.74
CA GLU A 57 -2.23 -4.39 12.89
C GLU A 57 -2.31 -4.07 11.39
N PHE A 58 -2.56 -2.81 11.03
CA PHE A 58 -2.74 -2.41 9.63
C PHE A 58 -1.48 -2.61 8.79
N GLY A 59 -0.29 -2.36 9.36
CA GLY A 59 0.99 -2.58 8.68
C GLY A 59 1.15 -4.01 8.19
N ALA A 60 1.01 -4.98 9.11
CA ALA A 60 1.10 -6.40 8.82
C ALA A 60 0.05 -6.86 7.79
N ALA A 61 -1.20 -6.41 7.91
CA ALA A 61 -2.27 -6.77 6.97
C ALA A 61 -1.98 -6.26 5.54
N MET A 62 -1.42 -5.06 5.41
CA MET A 62 -0.98 -4.52 4.11
C MET A 62 0.20 -5.30 3.53
N ASP A 63 1.16 -5.72 4.36
CA ASP A 63 2.32 -6.46 3.90
C ASP A 63 1.89 -7.82 3.33
N THR A 64 0.99 -8.54 4.01
CA THR A 64 0.38 -9.77 3.49
C THR A 64 -0.32 -9.54 2.14
N SER A 65 -1.12 -8.47 2.02
CA SER A 65 -1.80 -8.13 0.76
C SER A 65 -0.82 -7.77 -0.36
N THR A 66 0.30 -7.13 -0.02
CA THR A 66 1.36 -6.76 -0.98
C THR A 66 2.11 -8.00 -1.47
N ILE A 67 2.38 -8.95 -0.58
CA ILE A 67 3.00 -10.23 -0.93
C ILE A 67 2.09 -10.99 -1.89
N PHE A 68 0.79 -11.10 -1.60
CA PHE A 68 -0.16 -11.74 -2.52
C PHE A 68 -0.16 -11.05 -3.89
N LEU A 69 -0.24 -9.72 -3.92
CA LEU A 69 -0.24 -8.97 -5.18
C LEU A 69 1.05 -9.18 -5.99
N LEU A 70 2.21 -9.20 -5.32
CA LEU A 70 3.50 -9.47 -5.96
C LEU A 70 3.57 -10.89 -6.51
N THR A 71 3.10 -11.89 -5.76
CA THR A 71 3.05 -13.29 -6.23
C THR A 71 2.16 -13.45 -7.45
N LEU A 72 0.96 -12.84 -7.46
CA LEU A 72 0.08 -12.85 -8.62
C LEU A 72 0.72 -12.18 -9.84
N LEU A 73 1.40 -11.04 -9.65
CA LEU A 73 2.12 -10.36 -10.71
C LEU A 73 3.24 -11.23 -11.31
N ILE A 74 4.01 -11.94 -10.47
CA ILE A 74 5.08 -12.83 -10.92
C ILE A 74 4.50 -13.99 -11.74
N ALA A 75 3.45 -14.65 -11.24
CA ALA A 75 2.76 -15.72 -11.96
C ALA A 75 2.24 -15.24 -13.32
N MET A 76 1.43 -14.16 -13.34
CA MET A 76 0.92 -13.57 -14.56
C MET A 76 2.02 -13.26 -15.58
N THR A 77 3.14 -12.67 -15.14
CA THR A 77 4.24 -12.29 -16.04
C THR A 77 4.99 -13.50 -16.57
N ASN A 78 5.31 -14.46 -15.71
CA ASN A 78 6.03 -15.67 -16.10
C ASN A 78 5.20 -16.51 -17.07
N ASP A 79 3.92 -16.71 -16.77
CA ASP A 79 3.07 -17.63 -17.51
C ASP A 79 2.51 -17.00 -18.79
N SER A 80 2.40 -15.66 -18.84
CA SER A 80 2.22 -14.94 -20.11
C SER A 80 3.43 -15.13 -21.04
N ARG A 81 4.65 -15.18 -20.51
CA ARG A 81 5.87 -15.35 -21.30
C ARG A 81 6.01 -16.76 -21.85
N THR A 82 5.63 -17.77 -21.08
CA THR A 82 5.66 -19.19 -21.48
C THR A 82 4.43 -19.63 -22.25
N LYS A 83 3.43 -18.74 -22.46
CA LYS A 83 2.12 -19.05 -23.06
C LYS A 83 1.30 -20.09 -22.26
N GLY A 84 1.57 -20.19 -20.96
CA GLY A 84 0.79 -21.01 -20.03
C GLY A 84 -0.42 -20.26 -19.43
N LEU A 85 -0.50 -18.94 -19.61
CA LEU A 85 -1.62 -18.14 -19.14
C LEU A 85 -2.71 -18.04 -20.23
N THR A 86 -3.91 -18.54 -19.94
CA THR A 86 -5.07 -18.35 -20.83
C THR A 86 -5.68 -16.97 -20.63
N GLN A 87 -6.52 -16.54 -21.57
CA GLN A 87 -7.20 -15.24 -21.47
C GLN A 87 -8.11 -15.13 -20.24
N VAL A 88 -8.83 -16.19 -19.87
CA VAL A 88 -9.69 -16.20 -18.68
C VAL A 88 -8.88 -16.13 -17.40
N ASP A 89 -7.73 -16.81 -17.36
CA ASP A 89 -6.84 -16.77 -16.19
C ASP A 89 -6.34 -15.35 -15.96
N GLY A 90 -5.84 -14.72 -17.02
CA GLY A 90 -5.39 -13.33 -16.97
C GLY A 90 -6.51 -12.38 -16.52
N LEU A 91 -7.73 -12.57 -17.01
CA LEU A 91 -8.88 -11.74 -16.63
C LEU A 91 -9.21 -11.87 -15.12
N VAL A 92 -9.29 -13.09 -14.60
CA VAL A 92 -9.60 -13.34 -13.18
C VAL A 92 -8.48 -12.83 -12.28
N LEU A 93 -7.22 -13.09 -12.63
CA LEU A 93 -6.07 -12.58 -11.91
C LEU A 93 -6.01 -11.05 -11.91
N MET A 94 -6.38 -10.40 -13.01
CA MET A 94 -6.50 -8.95 -13.08
C MET A 94 -7.59 -8.40 -12.16
N HIS A 95 -8.73 -9.08 -12.01
CA HIS A 95 -9.78 -8.70 -11.06
C HIS A 95 -9.32 -8.84 -9.60
N LEU A 96 -8.59 -9.91 -9.26
CA LEU A 96 -7.97 -10.07 -7.93
C LEU A 96 -6.92 -8.98 -7.66
N CYS A 97 -6.10 -8.67 -8.65
CA CYS A 97 -5.14 -7.57 -8.55
C CYS A 97 -5.86 -6.22 -8.38
N GLY A 98 -6.90 -5.96 -9.16
CA GLY A 98 -7.73 -4.76 -9.07
C GLY A 98 -8.40 -4.60 -7.71
N GLY A 99 -8.98 -5.67 -7.15
CA GLY A 99 -9.57 -5.67 -5.81
C GLY A 99 -8.55 -5.29 -4.73
N THR A 100 -7.33 -5.83 -4.82
CA THR A 100 -6.24 -5.50 -3.90
C THR A 100 -5.77 -4.05 -4.05
N VAL A 101 -5.54 -3.61 -5.29
CA VAL A 101 -5.03 -2.25 -5.59
C VAL A 101 -6.03 -1.18 -5.19
N PHE A 102 -7.31 -1.34 -5.51
CA PHE A 102 -8.32 -0.31 -5.24
C PHE A 102 -8.96 -0.44 -3.85
N GLY A 103 -9.07 -1.65 -3.31
CA GLY A 103 -9.69 -1.89 -2.00
C GLY A 103 -8.72 -1.78 -0.82
N VAL A 104 -7.49 -2.29 -0.96
CA VAL A 104 -6.50 -2.35 0.13
C VAL A 104 -5.39 -1.33 -0.04
N LEU A 105 -4.72 -1.31 -1.18
CA LEU A 105 -3.52 -0.48 -1.41
C LEU A 105 -3.82 0.94 -1.90
N SER A 106 -5.09 1.24 -2.19
CA SER A 106 -5.47 2.57 -2.62
C SER A 106 -5.20 3.56 -1.48
N LEU A 107 -4.86 4.80 -1.83
CA LEU A 107 -4.69 5.86 -0.82
C LEU A 107 -5.95 6.10 0.01
N TRP A 108 -7.10 5.56 -0.43
CA TRP A 108 -8.37 5.55 0.27
C TRP A 108 -8.30 4.67 1.53
N GLY A 109 -7.57 3.54 1.46
CA GLY A 109 -7.28 2.67 2.59
C GLY A 109 -6.18 3.22 3.50
N TYR A 110 -5.15 3.82 2.93
CA TYR A 110 -3.89 4.14 3.64
C TYR A 110 -3.98 5.17 4.78
N ARG A 111 -5.12 5.86 5.02
CA ARG A 111 -5.11 7.12 5.79
C ARG A 111 -6.26 7.39 6.75
N THR A 112 -7.35 6.63 6.73
CA THR A 112 -8.58 7.09 7.40
C THR A 112 -8.45 7.14 8.92
N ARG A 113 -7.99 6.05 9.56
CA ARG A 113 -7.99 6.02 11.03
C ARG A 113 -6.71 6.53 11.67
N LEU A 114 -5.55 6.16 11.12
CA LEU A 114 -4.25 6.55 11.68
C LEU A 114 -4.08 8.08 11.68
N TYR A 115 -4.55 8.73 10.61
CA TYR A 115 -4.56 10.19 10.53
C TYR A 115 -5.59 10.82 11.46
N ARG A 116 -6.73 10.17 11.72
CA ARG A 116 -7.71 10.67 12.71
C ARG A 116 -7.11 10.67 14.13
N ILE A 117 -6.34 9.64 14.48
CA ILE A 117 -5.75 9.48 15.82
C ILE A 117 -4.51 10.37 15.99
N HIS A 118 -3.56 10.30 15.06
CA HIS A 118 -2.26 10.99 15.21
C HIS A 118 -2.18 12.32 14.45
N GLY A 119 -3.23 12.69 13.72
CA GLY A 119 -3.26 13.89 12.91
C GLY A 119 -2.14 13.89 11.84
N PRO A 120 -1.54 15.07 11.56
CA PRO A 120 -0.45 15.22 10.60
C PRO A 120 0.78 14.37 10.88
N LYS A 121 0.97 13.91 12.13
CA LYS A 121 2.10 13.05 12.49
C LYS A 121 2.00 11.68 11.80
N ALA A 122 0.79 11.22 11.47
CA ALA A 122 0.56 9.94 10.80
C ALA A 122 1.29 9.83 9.46
N VAL A 123 1.49 10.95 8.76
CA VAL A 123 2.21 11.01 7.47
C VAL A 123 3.62 10.44 7.56
N ARG A 124 4.27 10.52 8.73
CA ARG A 124 5.64 10.02 8.94
C ARG A 124 5.74 8.50 8.86
N MET A 125 4.70 7.81 9.34
CA MET A 125 4.62 6.35 9.28
C MET A 125 4.53 5.84 7.84
N PHE A 126 4.24 6.73 6.90
CA PHE A 126 3.98 6.41 5.50
C PHE A 126 5.15 6.71 4.56
N GLY A 127 6.29 7.16 5.08
CA GLY A 127 7.51 7.38 4.31
C GLY A 127 8.53 6.25 4.34
N GLY A 128 8.18 5.11 4.95
CA GLY A 128 9.08 3.96 5.03
C GLY A 128 9.27 3.24 3.70
N PHE A 129 10.29 2.39 3.66
CA PHE A 129 10.63 1.53 2.52
C PHE A 129 9.45 0.68 2.02
N GLY A 130 8.61 0.17 2.93
CA GLY A 130 7.41 -0.60 2.58
C GLY A 130 6.42 0.17 1.69
N THR A 131 6.27 1.48 1.87
CA THR A 131 5.42 2.31 0.99
C THR A 131 5.96 2.31 -0.44
N HIS A 132 7.28 2.38 -0.63
CA HIS A 132 7.89 2.40 -1.96
C HIS A 132 7.69 1.07 -2.68
N ILE A 133 7.87 -0.06 -1.98
CA ILE A 133 7.60 -1.38 -2.54
C ILE A 133 6.14 -1.47 -2.97
N ARG A 134 5.19 -1.08 -2.12
CA ARG A 134 3.75 -1.09 -2.45
C ARG A 134 3.41 -0.27 -3.68
N LEU A 135 3.98 0.94 -3.79
CA LEU A 135 3.80 1.79 -4.96
C LEU A 135 4.41 1.18 -6.22
N ALA A 136 5.60 0.58 -6.11
CA ALA A 136 6.25 -0.10 -7.22
C ALA A 136 5.46 -1.32 -7.71
N VAL A 137 4.96 -2.16 -6.80
CA VAL A 137 4.13 -3.33 -7.14
C VAL A 137 2.82 -2.88 -7.78
N SER A 138 2.14 -1.88 -7.21
CA SER A 138 0.89 -1.33 -7.78
C SER A 138 1.10 -0.74 -9.18
N LEU A 139 2.23 -0.05 -9.39
CA LEU A 139 2.63 0.46 -10.70
C LEU A 139 2.86 -0.68 -11.70
N ALA A 140 3.61 -1.72 -11.30
CA ALA A 140 3.90 -2.86 -12.15
C ALA A 140 2.62 -3.64 -12.54
N VAL A 141 1.70 -3.85 -11.60
CA VAL A 141 0.36 -4.42 -11.88
C VAL A 141 -0.43 -3.55 -12.84
N SER A 142 -0.36 -2.23 -12.71
CA SER A 142 -1.07 -1.30 -13.61
C SER A 142 -0.50 -1.35 -15.04
N ILE A 143 0.83 -1.47 -15.17
CA ILE A 143 1.52 -1.65 -16.46
C ILE A 143 1.12 -2.98 -17.10
N PHE A 144 1.15 -4.07 -16.31
CA PHE A 144 0.71 -5.38 -16.79
C PHE A 144 -0.76 -5.36 -17.21
N GLY A 145 -1.65 -4.78 -16.41
CA GLY A 145 -3.07 -4.63 -16.75
C GLY A 145 -3.29 -3.84 -18.04
N PHE A 146 -2.56 -2.74 -18.22
CA PHE A 146 -2.62 -1.96 -19.47
C PHE A 146 -2.19 -2.80 -20.67
N TRP A 147 -1.11 -3.57 -20.55
CA TRP A 147 -0.68 -4.51 -21.59
C TRP A 147 -1.71 -5.62 -21.85
N PHE A 148 -2.26 -6.24 -20.81
CA PHE A 148 -3.26 -7.31 -20.89
C PHE A 148 -4.50 -6.83 -21.66
N TRP A 149 -5.04 -5.67 -21.30
CA TRP A 149 -6.22 -5.12 -21.96
C TRP A 149 -5.94 -4.62 -23.37
N LEU A 150 -4.71 -4.22 -23.71
CA LEU A 150 -4.37 -3.83 -25.08
C LEU A 150 -4.11 -5.04 -26.00
N TYR A 151 -3.37 -6.04 -25.51
CA TYR A 151 -2.82 -7.10 -26.36
C TYR A 151 -3.17 -8.51 -25.88
N GLY A 152 -3.25 -8.71 -24.56
CA GLY A 152 -3.52 -10.01 -23.95
C GLY A 152 -4.86 -10.61 -24.36
N VAL A 153 -5.91 -9.79 -24.38
CA VAL A 153 -7.30 -10.23 -24.65
C VAL A 153 -7.54 -10.66 -26.10
N ASP A 154 -6.88 -10.05 -27.09
CA ASP A 154 -7.28 -10.29 -28.49
C ASP A 154 -6.44 -11.32 -29.23
N ASN A 155 -5.14 -11.46 -28.91
CA ASN A 155 -4.22 -12.16 -29.83
C ASN A 155 -2.96 -12.75 -29.18
N TYR A 156 -2.69 -12.45 -27.91
CA TYR A 156 -1.40 -12.83 -27.31
C TYR A 156 -1.50 -14.02 -26.35
N LEU A 157 -2.61 -14.14 -25.62
CA LEU A 157 -2.84 -15.25 -24.70
C LEU A 157 -3.70 -16.34 -25.37
N THR A 158 -3.54 -17.57 -24.88
CA THR A 158 -4.26 -18.74 -25.39
C THR A 158 -5.77 -18.59 -25.17
N GLU A 159 -6.53 -18.70 -26.24
CA GLU A 159 -8.00 -18.76 -26.24
C GLU A 159 -8.44 -20.17 -25.85
N LEU A 160 -9.32 -20.28 -24.86
CA LEU A 160 -9.94 -21.56 -24.49
C LEU A 160 -10.85 -22.05 -25.63
N GLY A 161 -10.78 -23.32 -25.99
CA GLY A 161 -11.54 -23.88 -27.12
C GLY A 161 -11.12 -23.34 -28.49
N GLY A 162 -10.02 -22.58 -28.56
CA GLY A 162 -9.42 -22.11 -29.80
C GLY A 162 -8.60 -23.21 -30.50
N PRO A 163 -8.15 -22.98 -31.75
CA PRO A 163 -7.37 -23.96 -32.52
C PRO A 163 -6.03 -24.37 -31.90
N ASN A 164 -5.55 -23.60 -30.92
CA ASN A 164 -4.28 -23.83 -30.23
C ASN A 164 -4.47 -24.27 -28.76
N ASP A 165 -5.70 -24.63 -28.36
CA ASP A 165 -5.98 -25.14 -27.01
C ASP A 165 -5.59 -26.63 -26.89
N ASP A 166 -4.29 -26.88 -26.97
CA ASP A 166 -3.70 -28.22 -26.79
C ASP A 166 -3.49 -28.56 -25.29
N GLN A 167 -3.88 -27.66 -24.38
CA GLN A 167 -3.59 -27.78 -22.93
C GLN A 167 -4.69 -28.52 -22.15
N SER A 168 -5.88 -28.70 -22.73
CA SER A 168 -7.02 -29.37 -22.10
C SER A 168 -7.20 -30.80 -22.63
N ASP A 169 -7.38 -31.77 -21.73
CA ASP A 169 -7.75 -33.14 -22.06
C ASP A 169 -8.96 -33.57 -21.20
N PRO A 170 -10.18 -33.64 -21.76
CA PRO A 170 -10.51 -33.46 -23.18
C PRO A 170 -10.42 -31.99 -23.65
N PRO A 171 -10.29 -31.74 -24.97
CA PRO A 171 -10.26 -30.39 -25.52
C PRO A 171 -11.52 -29.60 -25.16
N ASN A 172 -11.34 -28.32 -24.83
CA ASN A 172 -12.47 -27.44 -24.54
C ASN A 172 -13.36 -27.24 -25.79
N PRO A 173 -14.67 -27.12 -25.60
CA PRO A 173 -15.59 -26.82 -26.69
C PRO A 173 -15.41 -25.37 -27.19
N PRO A 174 -15.70 -25.07 -28.47
CA PRO A 174 -15.46 -23.75 -29.07
C PRO A 174 -16.25 -22.62 -28.40
N GLU A 175 -17.34 -22.93 -27.69
CA GLU A 175 -18.11 -21.98 -26.89
C GLU A 175 -17.28 -21.32 -25.77
N CYS A 176 -16.25 -22.02 -25.28
CA CYS A 176 -15.31 -21.50 -24.28
C CYS A 176 -14.42 -20.36 -24.80
N GLY A 177 -14.33 -20.17 -26.12
CA GLY A 177 -13.54 -19.09 -26.72
C GLY A 177 -14.13 -17.71 -26.53
N THR A 178 -15.41 -17.63 -26.15
CA THR A 178 -16.05 -16.34 -25.85
C THR A 178 -15.81 -15.91 -24.41
N LEU A 179 -14.95 -14.90 -24.24
CA LEU A 179 -14.61 -14.39 -22.91
C LEU A 179 -15.65 -13.40 -22.39
N TYR A 180 -16.19 -13.68 -21.19
CA TYR A 180 -17.12 -12.81 -20.49
C TYR A 180 -16.49 -12.24 -19.21
N THR A 181 -16.92 -11.04 -18.81
CA THR A 181 -16.60 -10.42 -17.53
C THR A 181 -17.88 -9.90 -16.89
N PHE A 182 -17.91 -9.86 -15.56
CA PHE A 182 -18.99 -9.18 -14.84
C PHE A 182 -18.69 -7.68 -14.70
N PHE A 183 -19.64 -6.84 -15.09
CA PHE A 183 -19.64 -5.41 -14.79
C PHE A 183 -21.09 -4.97 -14.58
N PHE A 184 -21.71 -5.48 -13.50
CA PHE A 184 -23.16 -5.44 -13.21
C PHE A 184 -24.05 -6.27 -14.13
N ALA A 185 -23.55 -6.71 -15.27
CA ALA A 185 -24.16 -7.66 -16.17
C ALA A 185 -23.10 -8.58 -16.79
N LYS A 186 -23.52 -9.65 -17.47
CA LYS A 186 -22.65 -10.46 -18.33
C LYS A 186 -22.28 -9.64 -19.56
N ILE A 187 -21.01 -9.23 -19.65
CA ILE A 187 -20.50 -8.43 -20.77
C ILE A 187 -19.34 -9.18 -21.41
N ARG A 188 -19.25 -9.13 -22.74
CA ARG A 188 -18.12 -9.64 -23.49
C ARG A 188 -16.85 -8.84 -23.19
N ALA A 189 -15.78 -9.51 -22.77
CA ALA A 189 -14.54 -8.87 -22.35
C ALA A 189 -13.77 -8.21 -23.52
N ASP A 190 -13.93 -8.72 -24.73
CA ASP A 190 -13.42 -8.15 -25.98
C ASP A 190 -14.23 -6.95 -26.49
N GLY A 191 -15.34 -6.62 -25.83
CA GLY A 191 -16.22 -5.52 -26.17
C GLY A 191 -15.81 -4.15 -25.62
N PRO A 192 -16.76 -3.20 -25.49
CA PRO A 192 -16.49 -1.84 -25.01
C PRO A 192 -15.83 -1.75 -23.62
N ILE A 193 -16.06 -2.77 -22.78
CA ILE A 193 -15.51 -2.83 -21.42
C ILE A 193 -13.97 -2.87 -21.43
N ARG A 194 -13.36 -3.40 -22.49
CA ARG A 194 -11.91 -3.37 -22.68
C ARG A 194 -11.36 -1.96 -22.68
N TYR A 195 -11.95 -1.06 -23.47
CA TYR A 195 -11.51 0.34 -23.55
C TYR A 195 -11.65 1.05 -22.20
N TYR A 196 -12.71 0.75 -21.46
CA TYR A 196 -12.87 1.26 -20.10
C TYR A 196 -11.69 0.83 -19.20
N TYR A 197 -11.33 -0.45 -19.19
CA TYR A 197 -10.20 -0.92 -18.39
C TYR A 197 -8.84 -0.38 -18.87
N VAL A 198 -8.63 -0.20 -20.18
CA VAL A 198 -7.42 0.47 -20.72
C VAL A 198 -7.27 1.87 -20.14
N VAL A 199 -8.35 2.65 -20.12
CA VAL A 199 -8.36 4.01 -19.56
C VAL A 199 -8.07 3.98 -18.05
N VAL A 200 -8.71 3.07 -17.31
CA VAL A 200 -8.48 2.91 -15.87
C VAL A 200 -7.03 2.53 -15.58
N CYS A 201 -6.46 1.55 -16.29
CA CYS A 201 -5.07 1.16 -16.14
C CYS A 201 -4.10 2.30 -16.48
N ALA A 202 -4.36 3.09 -17.54
CA ALA A 202 -3.55 4.26 -17.88
C ALA A 202 -3.57 5.33 -16.78
N MET A 203 -4.74 5.59 -16.20
CA MET A 203 -4.88 6.49 -15.04
C MET A 203 -4.11 5.96 -13.83
N CYS A 204 -4.16 4.66 -13.57
CA CYS A 204 -3.39 4.02 -12.50
C CYS A 204 -1.87 4.11 -12.72
N ILE A 205 -1.38 3.89 -13.94
CA ILE A 205 0.05 4.07 -14.30
C ILE A 205 0.49 5.50 -14.00
N LEU A 206 -0.26 6.49 -14.49
CA LEU A 206 0.05 7.90 -14.26
C LEU A 206 0.07 8.20 -12.76
N TYR A 207 -0.95 7.76 -12.04
CA TYR A 207 -1.11 8.02 -10.61
C TYR A 207 -0.01 7.37 -9.77
N PHE A 208 0.18 6.05 -9.87
CA PHE A 208 1.19 5.33 -9.10
C PHE A 208 2.60 5.70 -9.55
N GLY A 209 2.81 6.03 -10.84
CA GLY A 209 4.07 6.53 -11.37
C GLY A 209 4.46 7.87 -10.75
N ILE A 210 3.54 8.84 -10.72
CA ILE A 210 3.77 10.13 -10.05
C ILE A 210 4.05 9.92 -8.57
N MET A 211 3.24 9.11 -7.88
CA MET A 211 3.42 8.84 -6.46
C MET A 211 4.76 8.19 -6.15
N PHE A 212 5.16 7.19 -6.94
CA PHE A 212 6.44 6.51 -6.79
C PHE A 212 7.61 7.47 -7.03
N LEU A 213 7.53 8.32 -8.07
CA LEU A 213 8.56 9.31 -8.37
C LEU A 213 8.71 10.34 -7.26
N VAL A 214 7.60 10.94 -6.81
CA VAL A 214 7.64 11.97 -5.75
C VAL A 214 8.11 11.36 -4.42
N SER A 215 7.65 10.15 -4.07
CA SER A 215 8.12 9.44 -2.87
C SER A 215 9.63 9.18 -2.97
N SER A 216 10.12 8.70 -4.12
CA SER A 216 11.54 8.41 -4.35
C SER A 216 12.42 9.66 -4.23
N LEU A 217 11.99 10.80 -4.82
CA LEU A 217 12.67 12.08 -4.66
C LEU A 217 12.72 12.52 -3.19
N ALA A 218 11.62 12.39 -2.47
CA ALA A 218 11.58 12.72 -1.05
C ALA A 218 12.50 11.81 -0.21
N GLY A 219 12.60 10.53 -0.58
CA GLY A 219 13.54 9.57 0.00
C GLY A 219 15.00 9.97 -0.23
N VAL A 220 15.38 10.32 -1.47
CA VAL A 220 16.73 10.78 -1.81
C VAL A 220 17.10 12.05 -1.03
N VAL A 221 16.22 13.06 -1.02
CA VAL A 221 16.44 14.31 -0.27
C VAL A 221 16.57 14.04 1.23
N SER A 222 15.77 13.12 1.77
CA SER A 222 15.86 12.73 3.19
C SER A 222 17.19 12.06 3.49
N PHE A 223 17.66 11.18 2.61
CA PHE A 223 18.93 10.47 2.75
C PHE A 223 20.14 11.42 2.70
N GLU A 224 20.13 12.40 1.79
CA GLU A 224 21.18 13.44 1.74
C GLU A 224 21.21 14.30 3.01
N ASN A 225 20.03 14.72 3.49
CA ASN A 225 19.95 15.47 4.75
C ASN A 225 20.47 14.63 5.93
N VAL A 226 20.16 13.34 5.97
CA VAL A 226 20.68 12.42 7.00
C VAL A 226 22.19 12.33 6.92
N LYS A 227 22.79 12.16 5.74
CA LYS A 227 24.27 12.17 5.58
C LYS A 227 24.91 13.46 6.10
N GLY A 228 24.32 14.62 5.80
CA GLY A 228 24.80 15.90 6.32
C GLY A 228 24.64 16.06 7.83
N LEU A 229 23.59 15.47 8.40
CA LEU A 229 23.31 15.49 9.84
C LEU A 229 24.09 14.42 10.62
N VAL A 230 24.52 13.31 10.01
CA VAL A 230 25.41 12.33 10.67
C VAL A 230 26.76 12.97 11.05
N GLY A 231 27.16 14.06 10.38
CA GLY A 231 28.29 14.89 10.79
C GLY A 231 28.02 15.85 11.97
N PHE A 232 26.75 16.14 12.28
CA PHE A 232 26.35 17.03 13.39
C PHE A 232 25.45 16.26 14.36
N LYS A 233 25.96 15.93 15.56
CA LYS A 233 25.34 15.18 16.68
C LYS A 233 23.95 15.67 17.18
N ARG A 234 23.23 16.50 16.44
CA ARG A 234 21.98 17.18 16.82
C ARG A 234 20.79 16.65 16.01
N TRP A 235 20.56 15.34 16.09
CA TRP A 235 19.53 14.65 15.31
C TRP A 235 18.10 14.89 15.82
N SER A 236 17.88 15.14 17.12
CA SER A 236 16.52 15.08 17.70
C SER A 236 15.62 16.32 17.52
N ASN A 237 16.11 17.45 16.99
CA ASN A 237 15.37 18.72 17.06
C ASN A 237 15.06 19.41 15.71
N THR A 238 15.13 18.70 14.58
CA THR A 238 14.69 19.29 13.30
C THR A 238 13.16 19.45 13.29
N ASN A 239 12.74 20.69 13.55
CA ASN A 239 11.37 21.14 13.69
C ASN A 239 10.43 20.62 12.58
N ARG A 240 9.71 19.56 12.96
CA ARG A 240 8.36 19.11 12.55
C ARG A 240 7.66 20.01 11.53
N SER A 241 7.66 19.61 10.26
CA SER A 241 6.72 20.12 9.25
C SER A 241 5.28 19.80 9.68
N LYS A 242 4.56 20.78 10.20
CA LYS A 242 3.13 20.65 10.54
C LYS A 242 2.32 20.70 9.24
N TYR A 243 1.96 19.54 8.71
CA TYR A 243 1.03 19.44 7.59
C TYR A 243 -0.41 19.59 8.07
N ALA A 244 -0.94 20.81 8.08
CA ALA A 244 -2.38 20.98 8.13
C ALA A 244 -2.91 20.78 6.71
N THR A 245 -3.57 19.63 6.43
CA THR A 245 -4.29 19.38 5.17
C THR A 245 -5.33 20.46 4.85
N GLY A 246 -5.68 21.29 5.83
CA GLY A 246 -6.64 22.38 5.70
C GLY A 246 -8.09 21.90 5.76
N PHE A 247 -8.31 20.62 6.09
CA PHE A 247 -9.63 20.09 6.40
C PHE A 247 -9.99 20.34 7.85
N THR A 248 -11.25 20.64 8.08
CA THR A 248 -11.88 20.61 9.41
C THR A 248 -12.12 19.17 9.84
N ASP A 249 -12.23 18.91 11.14
CA ASP A 249 -12.45 17.56 11.67
C ASP A 249 -13.74 16.93 11.12
N LYS A 250 -14.79 17.73 10.91
CA LYS A 250 -16.07 17.29 10.33
C LYS A 250 -15.93 16.88 8.86
N GLU A 251 -15.22 17.67 8.05
CA GLU A 251 -14.94 17.32 6.65
C GLU A 251 -14.13 16.02 6.58
N LEU A 252 -13.15 15.87 7.48
CA LEU A 252 -12.29 14.71 7.54
C LEU A 252 -13.06 13.44 7.94
N ASP A 253 -13.92 13.52 8.95
CA ASP A 253 -14.79 12.42 9.38
C ASP A 253 -15.77 11.99 8.27
N PHE A 254 -16.32 12.95 7.52
CA PHE A 254 -17.16 12.68 6.35
C PHE A 254 -16.38 11.95 5.25
N ILE A 255 -15.23 12.50 4.84
CA ILE A 255 -14.37 11.89 3.82
C ILE A 255 -14.01 10.47 4.24
N TYR A 256 -13.53 10.27 5.47
CA TYR A 256 -13.12 8.95 5.95
C TYR A 256 -14.26 7.94 6.03
N THR A 257 -15.46 8.38 6.40
CA THR A 257 -16.64 7.52 6.38
C THR A 257 -16.97 7.09 4.95
N PHE A 258 -16.94 8.04 4.00
CA PHE A 258 -17.16 7.75 2.59
C PHE A 258 -16.11 6.80 2.02
N LEU A 259 -14.81 7.07 2.27
CA LEU A 259 -13.70 6.21 1.84
C LEU A 259 -13.84 4.78 2.40
N ARG A 260 -14.22 4.64 3.68
CA ARG A 260 -14.43 3.34 4.31
C ARG A 260 -15.55 2.55 3.62
N ILE A 261 -16.71 3.18 3.39
CA ILE A 261 -17.84 2.54 2.72
C ILE A 261 -17.47 2.19 1.27
N GLY A 262 -16.82 3.12 0.56
CA GLY A 262 -16.35 2.91 -0.81
C GLY A 262 -15.37 1.74 -0.92
N ASN A 263 -14.41 1.62 0.01
CA ASN A 263 -13.47 0.51 0.04
C ASN A 263 -14.18 -0.82 0.30
N LEU A 264 -15.09 -0.89 1.28
CA LEU A 264 -15.85 -2.11 1.54
C LEU A 264 -16.68 -2.52 0.32
N PHE A 265 -17.38 -1.55 -0.28
CA PHE A 265 -18.13 -1.78 -1.51
C PHE A 265 -17.22 -2.32 -2.62
N TRP A 266 -16.04 -1.74 -2.81
CA TRP A 266 -15.11 -2.18 -3.85
C TRP A 266 -14.58 -3.59 -3.61
N LEU A 267 -14.26 -3.95 -2.36
CA LEU A 267 -13.82 -5.30 -2.01
C LEU A 267 -14.91 -6.35 -2.29
N LEU A 268 -16.14 -6.06 -1.87
CA LEU A 268 -17.28 -6.94 -2.14
C LEU A 268 -17.57 -7.03 -3.64
N PHE A 269 -17.56 -5.89 -4.34
CA PHE A 269 -17.76 -5.83 -5.78
C PHE A 269 -16.68 -6.62 -6.53
N SER A 270 -15.42 -6.56 -6.10
CA SER A 270 -14.32 -7.31 -6.73
C SER A 270 -14.48 -8.81 -6.51
N ALA A 271 -14.85 -9.25 -5.30
CA ALA A 271 -15.14 -10.66 -5.03
C ALA A 271 -16.30 -11.16 -5.90
N VAL A 272 -17.43 -10.44 -5.92
CA VAL A 272 -18.59 -10.76 -6.78
C VAL A 272 -18.19 -10.79 -8.26
N THR A 273 -17.36 -9.84 -8.70
CA THR A 273 -16.87 -9.78 -10.08
C THR A 273 -16.08 -11.03 -10.44
N VAL A 274 -15.19 -11.50 -9.56
CA VAL A 274 -14.44 -12.76 -9.77
C VAL A 274 -15.40 -13.95 -9.83
N GLU A 275 -16.28 -14.12 -8.85
CA GLU A 275 -17.22 -15.26 -8.78
C GLU A 275 -18.15 -15.30 -10.01
N CYS A 276 -18.74 -14.16 -10.38
CA CYS A 276 -19.62 -14.08 -11.54
C CYS A 276 -18.85 -14.27 -12.85
N THR A 277 -17.61 -13.78 -12.95
CA THR A 277 -16.77 -13.99 -14.14
C THR A 277 -16.46 -15.48 -14.33
N LEU A 278 -16.10 -16.20 -13.26
CA LEU A 278 -15.88 -17.65 -13.33
C LEU A 278 -17.15 -18.39 -13.78
N ASN A 279 -18.30 -18.04 -13.19
CA ASN A 279 -19.57 -18.64 -13.53
C ASN A 279 -20.00 -18.35 -14.98
N PHE A 280 -19.77 -17.14 -15.48
CA PHE A 280 -20.14 -16.75 -16.85
C PHE A 280 -19.27 -17.40 -17.94
N ASN A 281 -18.07 -17.85 -17.59
CA ASN A 281 -17.14 -18.56 -18.47
C ASN A 281 -17.11 -20.07 -18.20
N HIS A 282 -18.08 -20.61 -17.43
CA HIS A 282 -18.21 -22.05 -17.16
C HIS A 282 -16.95 -22.71 -16.57
N ILE A 283 -16.14 -21.95 -15.80
CA ILE A 283 -14.94 -22.45 -15.13
C ILE A 283 -15.35 -22.98 -13.75
N HIS A 284 -16.00 -24.15 -13.71
CA HIS A 284 -16.53 -24.73 -12.47
C HIS A 284 -15.47 -25.52 -11.69
N GLY A 285 -14.48 -26.08 -12.37
CA GLY A 285 -13.36 -26.83 -11.79
C GLY A 285 -12.48 -26.08 -10.77
N VAL A 286 -12.71 -24.79 -10.51
CA VAL A 286 -12.02 -24.02 -9.45
C VAL A 286 -12.90 -23.71 -8.24
N LEU A 287 -14.17 -24.10 -8.27
CA LEU A 287 -15.16 -23.82 -7.22
C LEU A 287 -15.07 -24.77 -6.02
N GLY A 288 -14.21 -25.81 -6.12
CA GLY A 288 -13.99 -26.77 -5.04
C GLY A 288 -14.99 -27.92 -5.03
N GLY A 289 -15.40 -28.39 -6.21
CA GLY A 289 -16.18 -29.61 -6.35
C GLY A 289 -15.43 -30.86 -5.88
N LYS A 290 -16.16 -31.96 -5.74
CA LYS A 290 -15.64 -33.25 -5.24
C LYS A 290 -14.48 -33.82 -6.08
N HIS A 291 -14.36 -33.37 -7.33
CA HIS A 291 -13.35 -33.83 -8.29
C HIS A 291 -12.22 -32.81 -8.54
N ASP A 292 -12.32 -31.61 -7.95
CA ASP A 292 -11.55 -30.43 -8.38
C ASP A 292 -10.27 -30.18 -7.57
N GLY A 293 -9.65 -31.25 -7.04
CA GLY A 293 -8.42 -31.16 -6.25
C GLY A 293 -8.56 -30.46 -4.87
N GLY A 294 -9.70 -29.84 -4.57
CA GLY A 294 -10.03 -29.23 -3.28
C GLY A 294 -8.93 -28.32 -2.70
N LEU A 295 -8.94 -28.14 -1.38
CA LEU A 295 -7.88 -27.45 -0.63
C LEU A 295 -6.62 -28.32 -0.43
N GLN A 296 -6.44 -29.38 -1.22
CA GLN A 296 -5.36 -30.36 -0.98
C GLN A 296 -4.02 -29.90 -1.56
N LEU A 297 -4.03 -29.08 -2.61
CA LEU A 297 -2.83 -28.56 -3.24
C LEU A 297 -2.16 -27.49 -2.35
N PRO A 298 -0.83 -27.55 -2.12
CA PRO A 298 -0.12 -26.52 -1.36
C PRO A 298 -0.29 -25.11 -1.91
N SER A 299 -0.40 -24.97 -3.23
CA SER A 299 -0.68 -23.71 -3.94
C SER A 299 -2.00 -23.05 -3.49
N GLN A 300 -2.98 -23.85 -3.09
CA GLN A 300 -4.27 -23.37 -2.59
C GLN A 300 -4.31 -23.27 -1.06
N LEU A 301 -3.75 -24.26 -0.36
CA LEU A 301 -3.79 -24.33 1.09
C LEU A 301 -3.01 -23.19 1.75
N LEU A 302 -1.82 -22.86 1.23
CA LEU A 302 -0.96 -21.83 1.82
C LEU A 302 -1.62 -20.44 1.79
N PRO A 303 -2.10 -19.92 0.64
CA PRO A 303 -2.81 -18.65 0.63
C PRO A 303 -4.05 -18.64 1.51
N PHE A 304 -4.82 -19.74 1.53
CA PHE A 304 -5.99 -19.88 2.39
C PHE A 304 -5.62 -19.73 3.87
N LEU A 305 -4.64 -20.50 4.35
CA LEU A 305 -4.23 -20.46 5.76
C LEU A 305 -3.64 -19.09 6.13
N VAL A 306 -2.79 -18.51 5.28
CA VAL A 306 -2.21 -17.17 5.52
C VAL A 306 -3.31 -16.12 5.62
N GLY A 307 -4.27 -16.11 4.69
CA GLY A 307 -5.41 -15.20 4.72
C GLY A 307 -6.30 -15.40 5.94
N LEU A 308 -6.68 -16.65 6.23
CA LEU A 308 -7.56 -17.02 7.34
C LEU A 308 -6.94 -16.68 8.70
N PHE A 309 -5.70 -17.10 8.97
CA PHE A 309 -5.05 -16.81 10.26
C PHE A 309 -4.77 -15.33 10.44
N SER A 310 -4.42 -14.60 9.37
CA SER A 310 -4.28 -13.15 9.43
C SER A 310 -5.62 -12.47 9.80
N PHE A 311 -6.71 -12.93 9.20
CA PHE A 311 -8.06 -12.44 9.52
C PHE A 311 -8.48 -12.78 10.97
N LEU A 312 -8.27 -14.03 11.40
CA LEU A 312 -8.59 -14.48 12.77
C LEU A 312 -7.77 -13.72 13.81
N ARG A 313 -6.49 -13.46 13.56
CA ARG A 313 -5.64 -12.63 14.44
C ARG A 313 -6.23 -11.24 14.62
N ILE A 314 -6.65 -10.59 13.54
CA ILE A 314 -7.25 -9.24 13.60
C ILE A 314 -8.58 -9.28 14.38
N CYS A 315 -9.43 -10.26 14.11
CA CYS A 315 -10.68 -10.46 14.85
C CYS A 315 -10.44 -10.70 16.35
N TYR A 316 -9.45 -11.52 16.69
CA TYR A 316 -9.05 -11.79 18.08
C TYR A 316 -8.57 -10.53 18.79
N GLN A 317 -7.72 -9.71 18.15
CA GLN A 317 -7.25 -8.46 18.75
C GLN A 317 -8.40 -7.45 18.94
N ILE A 318 -9.33 -7.36 17.98
CA ILE A 318 -10.53 -6.53 18.11
C ILE A 318 -11.39 -7.02 19.28
N PHE A 319 -11.56 -8.34 19.41
CA PHE A 319 -12.29 -8.96 20.51
C PHE A 319 -11.61 -8.66 21.86
N LYS A 320 -10.28 -8.83 21.95
CA LYS A 320 -9.48 -8.52 23.14
C LYS A 320 -9.63 -7.06 23.55
N ILE A 321 -9.62 -6.11 22.62
CA ILE A 321 -9.80 -4.68 22.94
C ILE A 321 -11.22 -4.36 23.43
N LYS A 322 -12.23 -5.05 22.90
CA LYS A 322 -13.64 -4.76 23.22
C LYS A 322 -14.17 -5.49 24.45
N TRP A 323 -13.64 -6.69 24.74
CA TRP A 323 -14.10 -7.56 25.83
C TRP A 323 -13.02 -7.93 26.85
N GLY A 324 -11.75 -7.71 26.56
CA GLY A 324 -10.67 -7.89 27.52
C GLY A 324 -10.73 -6.82 28.62
N GLU A 325 -10.35 -7.22 29.83
CA GLU A 325 -10.30 -6.37 31.01
C GLU A 325 -9.64 -5.02 30.71
N SER A 326 -10.22 -3.95 31.27
CA SER A 326 -9.74 -2.58 31.11
C SER A 326 -8.22 -2.55 31.33
N PRO A 327 -7.42 -1.89 30.47
CA PRO A 327 -5.96 -1.80 30.59
C PRO A 327 -5.47 -1.26 31.94
N GLU A 328 -6.37 -0.74 32.77
CA GLU A 328 -6.13 -0.43 34.18
C GLU A 328 -5.65 -1.65 35.01
N SER A 329 -5.99 -2.89 34.64
CA SER A 329 -5.48 -4.09 35.33
C SER A 329 -4.01 -4.38 34.98
N GLU A 330 -3.59 -4.07 33.75
CA GLU A 330 -2.22 -4.35 33.28
C GLU A 330 -1.24 -3.26 33.75
N ALA A 331 -1.69 -2.01 33.86
CA ALA A 331 -0.94 -0.93 34.50
C ALA A 331 -0.78 -1.15 36.02
N ALA A 332 -1.76 -1.78 36.68
CA ALA A 332 -1.67 -2.12 38.11
C ALA A 332 -0.80 -3.37 38.39
N ALA A 333 -0.52 -4.18 37.36
CA ALA A 333 0.27 -5.41 37.47
C ALA A 333 1.76 -5.22 37.14
N THR A 334 2.23 -3.98 36.93
CA THR A 334 3.67 -3.67 36.98
C THR A 334 4.02 -3.37 38.44
N PRO A 335 4.50 -4.33 39.24
CA PRO A 335 4.92 -4.04 40.59
C PRO A 335 6.04 -3.00 40.55
N LEU A 336 5.83 -1.90 41.28
CA LEU A 336 6.86 -0.96 41.73
C LEU A 336 7.95 -1.74 42.50
N THR A 337 8.81 -2.40 41.75
CA THR A 337 10.03 -3.07 42.18
C THR A 337 11.06 -2.67 41.13
N ALA A 338 12.11 -1.91 41.41
CA ALA A 338 12.75 -1.63 42.68
C ALA A 338 13.40 -0.25 42.62
N GLU A 339 13.49 0.42 43.77
CA GLU A 339 14.46 1.49 43.99
C GLU A 339 15.84 1.03 43.49
N PRO A 340 16.60 1.90 42.79
CA PRO A 340 17.95 1.58 42.41
C PRO A 340 18.79 1.37 43.68
N PRO A 341 19.47 0.21 43.86
CA PRO A 341 20.36 0.02 44.97
C PRO A 341 21.47 1.07 44.87
N SER A 342 21.60 1.83 45.95
CA SER A 342 22.70 2.73 46.19
C SER A 342 24.04 2.06 45.87
N ARG A 343 24.82 2.71 44.99
CA ARG A 343 26.26 2.52 44.77
C ARG A 343 26.96 2.02 46.03
N ILE A 344 27.65 0.88 45.92
CA ILE A 344 28.98 0.61 46.50
C ILE A 344 29.53 -0.66 45.80
N GLY A 345 30.75 -0.57 45.27
CA GLY A 345 31.67 -1.72 45.21
C GLY A 345 31.80 -2.48 43.88
N ASP A 346 32.79 -2.06 43.09
CA ASP A 346 33.82 -2.89 42.43
C ASP A 346 33.56 -4.35 42.02
N ARG A 347 33.93 -4.62 40.74
CA ARG A 347 34.79 -5.72 40.27
C ARG A 347 34.16 -6.91 39.52
N GLN A 348 34.73 -7.10 38.31
CA GLN A 348 34.97 -8.33 37.53
C GLN A 348 33.89 -8.89 36.58
N THR A 349 34.20 -8.70 35.28
CA THR A 349 34.24 -9.70 34.19
C THR A 349 33.25 -10.85 34.20
N THR A 350 32.41 -10.94 33.15
CA THR A 350 32.30 -12.17 32.33
C THR A 350 31.56 -11.95 31.01
N GLU A 351 32.18 -12.47 29.96
CA GLU A 351 31.64 -13.16 28.78
C GLU A 351 30.48 -12.59 27.96
N THR A 352 30.89 -12.17 26.77
CA THR A 352 30.15 -12.06 25.52
C THR A 352 29.51 -13.37 25.07
N THR A 353 28.18 -13.41 25.00
CA THR A 353 27.45 -14.27 24.07
C THR A 353 26.71 -13.39 23.07
N ARG A 354 27.05 -13.59 21.80
CA ARG A 354 26.67 -12.77 20.66
C ARG A 354 25.61 -13.52 19.87
N ASP A 355 24.35 -13.39 20.27
CA ASP A 355 23.23 -13.82 19.43
C ASP A 355 22.73 -12.64 18.61
N ARG A 356 22.97 -12.76 17.30
CA ARG A 356 22.48 -11.89 16.25
C ARG A 356 21.17 -12.49 15.73
N ASP A 357 20.07 -12.18 16.39
CA ASP A 357 18.76 -12.26 15.76
C ASP A 357 18.37 -10.87 15.29
N ALA A 358 18.55 -10.65 13.99
CA ALA A 358 18.12 -9.46 13.29
C ALA A 358 16.59 -9.50 13.12
N SER A 359 15.85 -9.23 14.19
CA SER A 359 14.45 -8.83 14.09
C SER A 359 14.40 -7.38 13.63
N PHE A 360 13.87 -7.14 12.44
CA PHE A 360 13.70 -5.82 11.83
C PHE A 360 12.40 -5.14 12.30
N ASP A 361 11.96 -5.44 13.52
CA ASP A 361 10.74 -4.95 14.13
C ASP A 361 11.07 -4.14 15.39
N SER A 362 10.38 -3.02 15.57
CA SER A 362 10.47 -2.06 16.69
C SER A 362 11.62 -1.03 16.66
N LEU A 363 11.53 -0.08 15.73
CA LEU A 363 11.85 1.33 16.04
C LEU A 363 10.56 2.04 16.43
N GLN A 364 9.99 1.65 17.57
CA GLN A 364 9.10 2.51 18.33
C GLN A 364 10.01 3.25 19.30
N ASP A 365 10.26 4.54 19.01
CA ASP A 365 10.91 5.44 19.97
C ASP A 365 9.97 5.57 21.18
N ASP A 366 10.30 4.89 22.28
CA ASP A 366 9.80 5.18 23.62
C ASP A 366 10.42 6.51 24.10
N ASP A 367 9.94 7.62 23.53
CA ASP A 367 10.22 8.98 24.01
C ASP A 367 9.10 9.38 25.00
N ASP A 368 9.00 8.64 26.10
CA ASP A 368 8.24 9.02 27.28
C ASP A 368 9.08 10.03 28.09
N GLY A 369 9.28 11.20 27.48
CA GLY A 369 9.81 12.35 28.19
C GLY A 369 8.84 12.75 29.30
N GLU A 370 9.26 12.52 30.54
CA GLU A 370 8.62 12.96 31.78
C GLU A 370 8.17 14.42 31.64
N VAL A 371 6.85 14.62 31.52
CA VAL A 371 6.25 15.95 31.34
C VAL A 371 6.21 16.60 32.72
N ASP A 372 7.14 17.52 32.96
CA ASP A 372 7.15 18.39 34.14
C ASP A 372 5.76 19.02 34.37
N PRO A 373 5.04 18.68 35.45
CA PRO A 373 3.67 19.14 35.69
C PRO A 373 3.57 20.63 36.07
N GLU A 374 4.69 21.34 36.25
CA GLU A 374 4.70 22.72 36.76
C GLU A 374 4.82 23.83 35.69
N SER A 375 4.91 23.51 34.39
CA SER A 375 5.01 24.53 33.32
C SER A 375 3.68 24.84 32.58
N SER A 376 2.56 24.78 33.30
CA SER A 376 1.19 24.97 32.81
C SER A 376 0.81 26.40 32.41
N GLN A 377 1.59 27.03 31.51
CA GLN A 377 1.06 28.07 30.62
C GLN A 377 0.83 27.50 29.23
N PRO A 378 -0.42 27.54 28.69
CA PRO A 378 -0.72 27.04 27.36
C PRO A 378 -0.20 28.05 26.34
N ASN A 379 1.12 28.02 26.08
CA ASN A 379 1.70 28.57 24.88
C ASN A 379 1.32 27.65 23.71
N GLY A 380 0.02 27.62 23.42
CA GLY A 380 -0.51 27.08 22.18
C GLY A 380 0.21 27.77 21.02
N PRO A 381 0.49 27.05 19.93
CA PRO A 381 1.20 27.62 18.80
C PRO A 381 0.50 28.92 18.35
N PRO A 382 1.26 29.97 17.97
CA PRO A 382 0.68 31.25 17.59
C PRO A 382 -0.44 31.05 16.56
N ARG A 383 -1.66 31.47 16.94
CA ARG A 383 -2.93 31.30 16.21
C ARG A 383 -2.90 31.83 14.76
N SER A 384 -1.90 32.62 14.39
CA SER A 384 -1.85 33.33 13.11
C SER A 384 -1.64 32.44 11.87
N ASN A 385 -0.96 31.29 11.99
CA ASN A 385 -0.67 30.46 10.80
C ASN A 385 -1.84 29.56 10.37
N SER A 386 -2.80 29.25 11.24
CA SER A 386 -3.94 28.40 10.86
C SER A 386 -4.92 29.08 9.91
N TYR A 387 -5.03 30.42 9.96
CA TYR A 387 -5.95 31.17 9.11
C TYR A 387 -5.57 31.14 7.62
N ASN A 388 -4.27 31.15 7.29
CA ASN A 388 -3.83 31.13 5.89
C ASN A 388 -4.03 29.77 5.22
N VAL A 389 -4.07 28.67 5.99
CA VAL A 389 -4.29 27.33 5.46
C VAL A 389 -5.76 27.11 5.08
N ALA A 390 -6.70 27.68 5.85
CA ALA A 390 -8.14 27.60 5.58
C ALA A 390 -8.56 28.27 4.26
N ARG A 391 -7.72 29.16 3.70
CA ARG A 391 -8.02 29.90 2.47
C ARG A 391 -7.72 29.14 1.17
N ARG A 392 -7.14 27.94 1.26
CA ARG A 392 -6.84 27.11 0.07
C ARG A 392 -8.14 26.55 -0.52
N SER A 393 -8.23 26.54 -1.85
CA SER A 393 -9.38 25.94 -2.55
C SER A 393 -9.53 24.46 -2.15
N LEU A 394 -10.78 23.98 -2.13
CA LEU A 394 -11.09 22.59 -1.78
C LEU A 394 -10.33 21.59 -2.68
N ALA A 395 -10.15 21.90 -3.97
CA ALA A 395 -9.37 21.09 -4.90
C ALA A 395 -7.89 20.96 -4.48
N VAL A 396 -7.26 22.05 -4.01
CA VAL A 396 -5.87 22.00 -3.53
C VAL A 396 -5.78 21.25 -2.21
N ARG A 397 -6.75 21.43 -1.29
CA ARG A 397 -6.79 20.70 -0.03
C ARG A 397 -6.94 19.19 -0.25
N LEU A 398 -7.84 18.81 -1.16
CA LEU A 398 -7.97 17.43 -1.62
C LEU A 398 -6.66 16.96 -2.25
N LEU A 399 -6.12 17.65 -3.25
CA LEU A 399 -4.89 17.23 -3.92
C LEU A 399 -3.73 17.00 -2.93
N VAL A 400 -3.58 17.85 -1.92
CA VAL A 400 -2.56 17.70 -0.87
C VAL A 400 -2.87 16.55 0.08
N SER A 401 -4.14 16.28 0.41
CA SER A 401 -4.49 15.08 1.20
C SER A 401 -4.33 13.78 0.42
N TRP A 402 -4.50 13.82 -0.91
CA TRP A 402 -4.24 12.70 -1.81
C TRP A 402 -2.74 12.50 -2.03
N LEU A 403 -1.97 13.57 -2.17
CA LEU A 403 -0.53 13.54 -2.45
C LEU A 403 0.25 14.28 -1.34
N PRO A 404 0.38 13.71 -0.12
CA PRO A 404 1.00 14.39 1.02
C PRO A 404 2.45 14.78 0.73
N TRP A 405 3.11 14.06 -0.17
CA TRP A 405 4.46 14.37 -0.63
C TRP A 405 4.57 15.67 -1.44
N LEU A 406 3.50 16.13 -2.10
CA LEU A 406 3.48 17.47 -2.73
C LEU A 406 3.72 18.56 -1.69
N GLY A 407 3.26 18.34 -0.45
CA GLY A 407 3.52 19.25 0.65
C GLY A 407 5.02 19.41 0.97
N LEU A 408 5.87 18.43 0.64
CA LEU A 408 7.33 18.52 0.82
C LEU A 408 7.98 19.32 -0.32
N VAL A 409 7.44 19.21 -1.54
CA VAL A 409 7.98 19.88 -2.73
C VAL A 409 7.59 21.36 -2.78
N VAL A 410 6.42 21.75 -2.26
CA VAL A 410 5.88 23.13 -2.40
C VAL A 410 6.55 24.17 -1.49
N HIS A 411 7.33 23.77 -0.47
CA HIS A 411 8.06 24.70 0.42
C HIS A 411 9.61 24.63 0.36
N PRO A 412 10.29 24.71 -0.79
CA PRO A 412 11.75 24.78 -0.83
C PRO A 412 12.27 26.14 -0.34
N THR A 413 11.49 27.20 -0.53
CA THR A 413 11.91 28.60 -0.33
C THR A 413 12.03 28.98 1.15
N ALA A 414 11.27 28.34 2.05
CA ALA A 414 11.41 28.53 3.49
C ALA A 414 12.74 27.97 4.06
N ARG A 415 13.41 27.07 3.33
CA ARG A 415 14.73 26.53 3.70
C ARG A 415 15.86 27.51 3.38
N LYS A 416 15.78 28.21 2.24
CA LYS A 416 16.79 29.21 1.84
C LYS A 416 16.87 30.39 2.82
N SER A 417 15.74 30.83 3.38
CA SER A 417 15.75 31.92 4.38
C SER A 417 16.37 31.49 5.71
N ARG A 418 16.17 30.24 6.17
CA ARG A 418 16.82 29.76 7.41
C ARG A 418 18.32 29.57 7.25
N LEU A 419 18.79 29.08 6.10
CA LEU A 419 20.23 29.00 5.83
C LEU A 419 20.84 30.40 5.72
N SER A 420 20.17 31.33 5.04
CA SER A 420 20.58 32.74 4.95
C SER A 420 20.60 33.42 6.33
N ILE A 421 19.63 33.14 7.21
CA ILE A 421 19.60 33.68 8.58
C ILE A 421 20.68 33.04 9.46
N MET A 422 21.01 31.76 9.27
CA MET A 422 22.12 31.12 9.99
C MET A 422 23.49 31.63 9.52
N VAL A 423 23.65 31.89 8.22
CA VAL A 423 24.84 32.56 7.67
C VAL A 423 24.92 34.01 8.15
N ALA A 424 23.79 34.72 8.26
CA ALA A 424 23.74 36.10 8.74
C ALA A 424 23.88 36.25 10.27
N ARG A 425 23.60 35.22 11.07
CA ARG A 425 23.70 35.27 12.55
C ARG A 425 25.05 34.87 13.13
N GLY A 426 26.11 34.84 12.32
CA GLY A 426 27.47 34.91 12.85
C GLY A 426 27.87 33.73 13.75
N THR A 427 27.80 32.50 13.24
CA THR A 427 28.67 31.44 13.75
C THR A 427 30.10 31.73 13.32
N GLY A 428 30.79 32.63 14.02
CA GLY A 428 32.25 32.68 14.26
C GLY A 428 33.27 32.42 13.16
N LEU A 429 32.90 32.35 11.87
CA LEU A 429 33.83 32.09 10.76
C LEU A 429 34.46 33.36 10.20
N SER A 430 34.21 34.51 10.83
CA SER A 430 34.90 35.78 10.53
C SER A 430 36.35 35.81 11.03
N GLY A 431 36.86 34.74 11.66
CA GLY A 431 38.22 34.68 12.21
C GLY A 431 39.32 34.17 11.26
N LEU A 432 39.02 33.90 9.98
CA LEU A 432 40.01 33.37 9.01
C LEU A 432 40.33 34.34 7.87
N HIS A 433 40.16 35.64 8.11
CA HIS A 433 40.56 36.69 7.17
C HIS A 433 41.55 37.68 7.81
N GLU A 434 42.60 37.17 8.46
CA GLU A 434 43.78 37.99 8.78
C GLU A 434 45.06 37.15 8.87
N ALA A 435 45.53 36.71 7.70
CA ALA A 435 46.92 36.34 7.49
C ALA A 435 47.38 37.01 6.19
N SER A 436 47.73 38.30 6.32
CA SER A 436 48.47 39.04 5.30
C SER A 436 49.91 38.53 5.31
N GLU A 437 50.18 37.47 4.56
CA GLU A 437 51.57 37.14 4.17
C GLU A 437 51.93 37.91 2.89
N THR A 438 52.73 38.95 3.11
CA THR A 438 53.41 39.74 2.11
C THR A 438 54.42 38.86 1.35
N VAL A 439 53.98 38.21 0.27
CA VAL A 439 54.89 37.53 -0.66
C VAL A 439 55.56 38.58 -1.55
N THR A 440 56.76 38.99 -1.16
CA THR A 440 57.71 39.71 -2.01
C THR A 440 58.10 38.83 -3.20
N LEU A 441 57.67 39.22 -4.40
CA LEU A 441 58.10 38.64 -5.67
C LEU A 441 59.56 39.07 -5.98
N PRO A 442 60.46 38.15 -6.36
CA PRO A 442 61.78 38.53 -6.83
C PRO A 442 61.71 39.14 -8.24
N VAL A 443 62.22 40.36 -8.34
CA VAL A 443 62.50 41.11 -9.57
C VAL A 443 63.45 40.31 -10.45
N LYS A 444 62.96 39.81 -11.58
CA LYS A 444 63.78 39.22 -12.64
C LYS A 444 64.41 40.35 -13.46
N ARG A 445 65.72 40.57 -13.28
CA ARG A 445 66.54 41.45 -14.13
C ARG A 445 66.54 40.93 -15.57
N GLU A 446 66.13 41.78 -16.51
CA GLU A 446 66.48 41.67 -17.92
C GLU A 446 67.98 41.96 -18.07
N GLY A 447 68.69 40.99 -18.64
CA GLY A 447 70.04 41.16 -19.16
C GLY A 447 69.98 41.14 -20.68
N THR A 448 70.37 42.26 -21.27
CA THR A 448 70.68 42.50 -22.69
C THR A 448 72.01 41.83 -23.12
N SER A 449 72.21 41.76 -24.45
CA SER A 449 73.43 41.42 -25.24
C SER A 449 73.87 39.95 -25.22
N ASP A 450 74.16 39.26 -26.34
CA ASP A 450 74.55 39.65 -27.71
C ASP A 450 73.88 38.78 -28.80
#